data_AF-A0A8N4FA17-F1
#
_entry.id   AF-A0A8N4FA17-F1
#
_cell.length_a   1.000
_cell.length_b   1.000
_cell.length_c   1.000
_cell.angle_alpha   90.00
_cell.angle_beta   90.00
_cell.angle_gamma   90.00
#
_symmetry.space_group_name_H-M   'P 1'
#
loop_
_entity.id
_entity.type
_entity.pdbx_description
1 polymer ?
#
loop_
_entity_poly.entity_id
_entity_poly.type
_entity_poly.pdbx_seq_one_letter_code
_entity_poly.pdbx_strand_id
1 'polypeptide(L)'
;MGDKTLTVRRASASTGQIKPEQELILQQAQQHIAMQKMALQAGNALPFPGVGLALAAPAAFPTKILCLTEVVSIDELRDDEEYSEILQDMREESGKFGSLVNVIIPRPIPNGELIPGVGKVFLEYTDVTGSTRAKAALHGRKFAGNIVTAAYYPEDKFSMGDYGAEAMV
;
A
#
# COMPACT_ATOMS: atom_id res chain seq x y z
N MET A 1 -0.78 -39.96 76.49
CA MET A 1 0.58 -40.53 76.34
C MET A 1 0.39 -41.95 75.81
N GLY A 2 1.05 -42.34 74.71
CA GLY A 2 1.21 -43.77 74.37
C GLY A 2 0.66 -44.22 73.01
N ASP A 3 1.52 -44.07 72.00
CA ASP A 3 1.77 -44.90 70.81
C ASP A 3 0.74 -45.86 70.17
N LYS A 4 0.54 -45.60 68.86
CA LYS A 4 0.76 -46.47 67.68
C LYS A 4 0.23 -47.91 67.70
N THR A 5 -0.71 -48.23 66.79
CA THR A 5 -0.72 -49.51 66.07
C THR A 5 -1.34 -49.37 64.68
N LEU A 6 -0.65 -49.99 63.72
CA LEU A 6 -0.82 -49.99 62.27
C LEU A 6 -2.04 -50.80 61.80
N THR A 7 -2.53 -50.51 60.59
CA THR A 7 -2.70 -51.55 59.57
C THR A 7 -2.76 -50.95 58.16
N VAL A 8 -1.88 -51.47 57.30
CA VAL A 8 -1.64 -51.09 55.91
C VAL A 8 -2.56 -51.93 55.01
N ARG A 9 -3.20 -51.33 53.98
CA ARG A 9 -3.64 -52.06 52.77
C ARG A 9 -3.42 -51.22 51.49
N ARG A 10 -2.83 -51.92 50.50
CA ARG A 10 -2.39 -51.57 49.12
C ARG A 10 -3.51 -50.94 48.26
N ALA A 11 -3.37 -50.34 47.08
CA ALA A 11 -2.39 -50.24 45.97
C ALA A 11 -2.69 -48.88 45.24
N SER A 12 -1.91 -48.25 44.36
CA SER A 12 -1.15 -48.70 43.19
C SER A 12 -0.09 -47.64 42.84
N ALA A 13 1.02 -48.10 42.27
CA ALA A 13 2.04 -47.25 41.66
C ALA A 13 1.56 -46.73 40.29
N SER A 14 1.79 -45.45 40.02
CA SER A 14 2.03 -44.97 38.66
C SER A 14 2.95 -43.74 38.72
N THR A 15 4.23 -44.01 38.54
CA THR A 15 5.29 -43.05 38.23
C THR A 15 4.93 -42.29 36.94
N GLY A 16 4.68 -40.99 37.05
CA GLY A 16 4.42 -40.12 35.90
C GLY A 16 5.72 -39.77 35.16
N GLN A 17 6.06 -40.56 34.13
CA GLN A 17 7.02 -40.15 33.11
C GLN A 17 6.43 -38.98 32.31
N ILE A 18 7.05 -37.80 32.41
CA ILE A 18 6.74 -36.66 31.53
C ILE A 18 7.32 -37.00 30.15
N LYS A 19 6.45 -37.14 29.15
CA LYS A 19 6.80 -37.62 27.81
C LYS A 19 7.41 -36.47 26.97
N PRO A 20 8.46 -36.74 26.16
CA PRO A 20 9.17 -35.72 25.36
C PRO A 20 8.29 -35.02 24.32
N GLU A 21 7.14 -35.62 23.97
CA GLU A 21 6.13 -35.01 23.11
C GLU A 21 5.52 -33.72 23.71
N GLN A 22 5.40 -33.61 25.04
CA GLN A 22 4.83 -32.42 25.69
C GLN A 22 5.78 -31.21 25.63
N GLU A 23 7.09 -31.45 25.67
CA GLU A 23 8.10 -30.38 25.56
C GLU A 23 8.18 -29.83 24.13
N LEU A 24 8.04 -30.71 23.13
CA LEU A 24 8.00 -30.31 21.72
C LEU A 24 6.77 -29.45 21.41
N ILE A 25 5.59 -29.81 21.95
CA ILE A 25 4.35 -29.05 21.78
C ILE A 25 4.48 -27.65 22.40
N LEU A 26 5.12 -27.54 23.57
CA LEU A 26 5.34 -26.26 24.24
C LEU A 26 6.32 -25.37 23.46
N GLN A 27 7.41 -25.95 22.94
CA GLN A 27 8.38 -25.21 22.15
C GLN A 27 7.78 -24.74 20.81
N GLN A 28 6.98 -25.58 20.16
CA GLN A 28 6.25 -25.24 18.94
C GLN A 28 5.20 -24.14 19.21
N ALA A 29 4.50 -24.19 20.34
CA ALA A 29 3.55 -23.15 20.73
C ALA A 29 4.24 -21.80 20.98
N GLN A 30 5.41 -21.81 21.64
CA GLN A 30 6.20 -20.58 21.85
C GLN A 30 6.72 -19.98 20.54
N GLN A 31 7.15 -20.81 19.59
CA GLN A 31 7.56 -20.34 18.26
C GLN A 31 6.41 -19.71 17.47
N HIS A 32 5.20 -20.30 17.53
CA HIS A 32 4.03 -19.72 16.86
C HIS A 32 3.60 -18.38 17.46
N ILE A 33 3.67 -18.23 18.79
CA ILE A 33 3.34 -16.97 19.47
C ILE A 33 4.36 -15.87 19.11
N ALA A 34 5.65 -16.22 19.03
CA ALA A 34 6.69 -15.27 18.62
C ALA A 34 6.49 -14.78 17.17
N MET A 35 6.06 -15.67 16.28
CA MET A 35 5.80 -15.33 14.87
C MET A 35 4.57 -14.41 14.71
N GLN A 36 3.48 -14.66 15.45
CA GLN A 36 2.28 -13.79 15.42
C GLN A 36 2.56 -12.39 15.99
N LYS A 37 3.46 -12.27 16.98
CA LYS A 37 3.84 -10.97 17.55
C LYS A 37 4.69 -10.11 16.60
N MET A 38 5.34 -10.70 15.60
CA MET A 38 6.10 -9.93 14.61
C MET A 38 5.19 -9.34 13.50
N ALA A 39 3.99 -9.87 13.30
CA ALA A 39 3.02 -9.38 12.31
C ALA A 39 2.18 -8.17 12.79
N LEU A 40 2.14 -7.90 14.11
CA LEU A 40 1.30 -6.85 14.70
C LEU A 40 1.98 -5.48 14.86
N GLN A 41 3.27 -5.36 14.52
CA GLN A 41 4.00 -4.09 14.63
C GLN A 41 4.10 -3.30 13.31
N ALA A 42 3.42 -3.77 12.27
CA ALA A 42 3.31 -3.08 10.98
C ALA A 42 1.85 -2.98 10.53
N GLY A 43 1.19 -1.88 10.90
CA GLY A 43 0.04 -1.36 10.15
C GLY A 43 -1.34 -1.60 10.76
N ASN A 44 -1.94 -0.51 11.24
CA ASN A 44 -3.35 -0.28 11.56
C ASN A 44 -4.38 -1.30 11.03
N ALA A 45 -4.85 -2.22 11.87
CA ALA A 45 -6.15 -2.86 11.67
C ALA A 45 -6.78 -3.23 13.03
N LEU A 46 -7.94 -2.66 13.32
CA LEU A 46 -8.75 -2.97 14.50
C LEU A 46 -9.34 -4.39 14.41
N PRO A 47 -9.46 -5.14 15.53
CA PRO A 47 -9.98 -6.51 15.52
C PRO A 47 -11.50 -6.51 15.72
N PHE A 48 -12.29 -6.47 14.64
CA PHE A 48 -13.70 -6.82 14.67
C PHE A 48 -13.94 -8.15 13.93
N PRO A 49 -14.41 -9.21 14.60
CA PRO A 49 -14.73 -10.49 13.96
C PRO A 49 -16.13 -10.39 13.34
N GLY A 50 -16.24 -10.27 12.01
CA GLY A 50 -17.54 -10.39 11.33
C GLY A 50 -17.71 -9.70 9.98
N VAL A 51 -16.79 -8.84 9.55
CA VAL A 51 -16.81 -8.27 8.19
C VAL A 51 -15.74 -8.94 7.34
N GLY A 52 -16.19 -9.64 6.30
CA GLY A 52 -15.38 -10.41 5.39
C GLY A 52 -14.36 -9.56 4.62
N LEU A 53 -13.32 -10.24 4.16
CA LEU A 53 -12.32 -9.82 3.17
C LEU A 53 -12.21 -8.30 3.00
N ALA A 54 -11.30 -7.68 3.76
CA ALA A 54 -10.48 -6.66 3.12
C ALA A 54 -9.79 -7.40 1.96
N LEU A 55 -10.32 -7.22 0.75
CA LEU A 55 -9.56 -7.44 -0.47
C LEU A 55 -8.22 -6.76 -0.18
N ALA A 56 -7.16 -7.55 -0.08
CA ALA A 56 -5.83 -7.00 -0.11
C ALA A 56 -5.80 -6.14 -1.37
N ALA A 57 -5.88 -4.82 -1.19
CA ALA A 57 -5.59 -3.89 -2.26
C ALA A 57 -4.29 -4.42 -2.88
N PRO A 58 -4.23 -4.61 -4.21
CA PRO A 58 -3.01 -5.08 -4.83
C PRO A 58 -1.91 -4.17 -4.33
N ALA A 59 -0.97 -4.72 -3.55
CA ALA A 59 0.09 -3.94 -2.94
C ALA A 59 0.70 -3.12 -4.07
N ALA A 60 0.54 -1.80 -4.01
CA ALA A 60 0.91 -0.95 -5.12
C ALA A 60 2.43 -1.06 -5.30
N PHE A 61 2.85 -1.87 -6.26
CA PHE A 61 4.25 -2.07 -6.53
C PHE A 61 4.79 -0.73 -7.03
N PRO A 62 5.85 -0.19 -6.41
CA PRO A 62 6.45 1.04 -6.87
C PRO A 62 6.88 0.89 -8.33
N THR A 63 6.23 1.61 -9.22
CA THR A 63 6.60 1.71 -10.64
C THR A 63 7.29 3.04 -10.89
N LYS A 64 8.00 3.18 -12.01
CA LYS A 64 8.60 4.46 -12.38
C LYS A 64 7.58 5.52 -12.83
N ILE A 65 6.29 5.15 -12.96
CA ILE A 65 5.22 6.02 -13.44
C ILE A 65 4.30 6.40 -12.28
N LEU A 66 4.05 7.69 -12.10
CA LEU A 66 3.00 8.17 -11.23
C LEU A 66 1.82 8.70 -12.01
N CYS A 67 0.62 8.46 -11.47
CA CYS A 67 -0.60 9.13 -11.87
C CYS A 67 -1.01 10.08 -10.74
N LEU A 68 -1.05 11.36 -11.03
CA LEU A 68 -1.66 12.38 -10.17
C LEU A 68 -3.08 12.64 -10.65
N THR A 69 -3.99 12.68 -9.70
CA THR A 69 -5.40 13.03 -9.90
C THR A 69 -5.76 14.19 -8.98
N GLU A 70 -6.82 14.93 -9.31
CA GLU A 70 -7.24 16.14 -8.58
C GLU A 70 -6.20 17.28 -8.59
N VAL A 71 -5.29 17.28 -9.57
CA VAL A 71 -4.27 18.33 -9.78
C VAL A 71 -4.70 19.38 -10.80
N VAL A 72 -5.58 19.01 -11.73
CA VAL A 72 -5.98 19.86 -12.85
C VAL A 72 -7.44 19.62 -13.17
N SER A 73 -8.13 20.68 -13.58
CA SER A 73 -9.51 20.65 -14.02
C SER A 73 -9.57 20.49 -15.53
N ILE A 74 -10.62 19.86 -16.03
CA ILE A 74 -10.80 19.63 -17.46
C ILE A 74 -10.88 20.96 -18.23
N ASP A 75 -11.51 21.97 -17.63
CA ASP A 75 -11.64 23.30 -18.20
C ASP A 75 -10.28 23.99 -18.38
N GLU A 76 -9.37 23.86 -17.42
CA GLU A 76 -8.01 24.43 -17.50
C GLU A 76 -7.20 23.78 -18.63
N LEU A 77 -7.44 22.49 -18.92
CA LEU A 77 -6.78 21.78 -20.01
C LEU A 77 -7.34 22.13 -21.40
N ARG A 78 -8.47 22.85 -21.49
CA ARG A 78 -9.02 23.31 -22.76
C ARG A 78 -8.23 24.50 -23.31
N ASP A 79 -7.73 25.36 -22.43
CA ASP A 79 -6.94 26.52 -22.80
C ASP A 79 -5.48 26.14 -23.06
N ASP A 80 -4.88 26.68 -24.14
CA ASP A 80 -3.51 26.36 -24.54
C ASP A 80 -2.46 27.08 -23.68
N GLU A 81 -2.75 28.29 -23.20
CA GLU A 81 -1.84 29.04 -22.33
C GLU A 81 -1.80 28.39 -20.94
N GLU A 82 -2.97 28.11 -20.35
CA GLU A 82 -3.08 27.46 -19.04
C GLU A 82 -2.51 26.03 -19.07
N TYR A 83 -2.76 25.26 -20.13
CA TYR A 83 -2.12 23.95 -20.32
C TYR A 83 -0.59 24.04 -20.35
N SER A 84 -0.02 25.04 -21.03
CA SER A 84 1.42 25.22 -21.11
C SER A 84 2.02 25.54 -19.74
N GLU A 85 1.36 26.39 -18.95
CA GLU A 85 1.77 26.72 -17.58
C GLU A 85 1.71 25.48 -16.68
N ILE A 86 0.60 24.75 -16.70
CA ILE A 86 0.41 23.51 -15.93
C ILE A 86 1.49 22.48 -16.31
N LEU A 87 1.77 22.29 -17.59
CA LEU A 87 2.76 21.31 -18.04
C LEU A 87 4.17 21.70 -17.58
N GLN A 88 4.50 22.99 -17.62
CA GLN A 88 5.76 23.50 -17.10
C GLN A 88 5.87 23.32 -15.58
N ASP A 89 4.85 23.71 -14.82
CA ASP A 89 4.78 23.58 -13.37
C ASP A 89 4.89 22.12 -12.93
N MET A 90 4.15 21.21 -13.59
CA MET A 90 4.21 19.78 -13.29
C MET A 90 5.59 19.22 -13.56
N ARG A 91 6.26 19.66 -14.63
CA ARG A 91 7.62 19.22 -14.96
C ARG A 91 8.65 19.75 -13.97
N GLU A 92 8.57 21.03 -13.61
CA GLU A 92 9.50 21.67 -12.67
C GLU A 92 9.31 21.16 -11.24
N GLU A 93 8.08 21.06 -10.77
CA GLU A 93 7.75 20.59 -9.43
C GLU A 93 8.13 19.11 -9.28
N SER A 94 7.76 18.28 -10.25
CA SER A 94 8.04 16.84 -10.23
C SER A 94 9.53 16.54 -10.44
N GLY A 95 10.25 17.41 -11.17
CA GLY A 95 11.69 17.30 -11.45
C GLY A 95 12.57 17.47 -10.21
N LYS A 96 12.06 18.07 -9.13
CA LYS A 96 12.77 18.21 -7.85
C LYS A 96 13.00 16.88 -7.14
N PHE A 97 12.15 15.88 -7.41
CA PHE A 97 12.17 14.58 -6.73
C PHE A 97 12.98 13.52 -7.47
N GLY A 98 13.31 13.75 -8.75
CA GLY A 98 14.07 12.81 -9.57
C GLY A 98 14.10 13.22 -11.03
N SER A 99 14.88 12.50 -11.83
CA SER A 99 14.98 12.74 -13.27
C SER A 99 13.70 12.29 -13.96
N LEU A 100 12.93 13.26 -14.49
CA LEU A 100 11.77 12.99 -15.32
C LEU A 100 12.19 12.66 -16.75
N VAL A 101 11.61 11.59 -17.29
CA VAL A 101 11.72 11.18 -18.70
C VAL A 101 10.59 11.80 -19.50
N ASN A 102 9.35 11.63 -19.05
CA ASN A 102 8.16 12.12 -19.75
C ASN A 102 7.10 12.67 -18.78
N VAL A 103 6.35 13.67 -19.25
CA VAL A 103 5.14 14.20 -18.61
C VAL A 103 4.03 14.11 -19.64
N ILE A 104 2.94 13.42 -19.31
CA ILE A 104 1.77 13.30 -20.18
C ILE A 104 0.55 13.82 -19.44
N ILE A 105 -0.15 14.76 -20.07
CA ILE A 105 -1.39 15.36 -19.56
C ILE A 105 -2.42 15.26 -20.69
N PRO A 106 -3.31 14.26 -20.68
CA PRO A 106 -4.31 14.09 -21.73
C PRO A 106 -5.29 15.28 -21.77
N ARG A 107 -5.30 16.01 -22.89
CA ARG A 107 -6.23 17.12 -23.12
C ARG A 107 -7.59 16.63 -23.62
N PRO A 108 -8.71 17.27 -23.23
CA PRO A 108 -10.02 16.98 -23.81
C PRO A 108 -10.02 17.33 -25.30
N ILE A 109 -10.72 16.55 -26.12
CA ILE A 109 -10.88 16.89 -27.53
C ILE A 109 -11.90 18.02 -27.71
N PRO A 110 -11.68 18.94 -28.67
CA PRO A 110 -12.51 20.12 -28.87
C PRO A 110 -13.98 19.79 -29.23
N ASN A 111 -14.26 18.55 -29.66
CA ASN A 111 -15.61 18.05 -29.91
C ASN A 111 -16.43 17.76 -28.64
N GLY A 112 -15.83 17.92 -27.44
CA GLY A 112 -16.51 17.75 -26.16
C GLY A 112 -16.54 16.31 -25.63
N GLU A 113 -15.98 15.35 -26.36
CA GLU A 113 -15.81 13.98 -25.87
C GLU A 113 -14.64 13.93 -24.87
N LEU A 114 -14.87 13.31 -23.72
CA LEU A 114 -13.83 13.11 -22.73
C LEU A 114 -13.00 11.88 -23.12
N ILE A 115 -11.71 12.07 -23.38
CA ILE A 115 -10.82 10.94 -23.62
C ILE A 115 -10.47 10.25 -22.28
N PRO A 116 -10.16 8.95 -22.30
CA PRO A 116 -9.73 8.25 -21.08
C PRO A 116 -8.48 8.92 -20.49
N GLY A 117 -8.52 9.29 -19.22
CA GLY A 117 -7.40 9.91 -18.51
C GLY A 117 -7.36 11.44 -18.52
N VAL A 118 -8.35 12.13 -19.09
CA VAL A 118 -8.49 13.59 -18.94
C VAL A 118 -8.60 13.95 -17.45
N GLY A 119 -7.90 15.00 -17.03
CA GLY A 119 -7.82 15.42 -15.63
C GLY A 119 -6.77 14.64 -14.81
N LYS A 120 -6.07 13.69 -15.43
CA LYS A 120 -4.95 12.97 -14.82
C LYS A 120 -3.63 13.50 -15.38
N VAL A 121 -2.60 13.53 -14.53
CA VAL A 121 -1.23 13.87 -14.93
C VAL A 121 -0.35 12.65 -14.71
N PHE A 122 0.34 12.22 -15.76
CA PHE A 122 1.25 11.09 -15.71
C PHE A 122 2.69 11.56 -15.74
N LEU A 123 3.49 11.05 -14.80
CA LEU A 123 4.90 11.40 -14.65
C LEU A 123 5.73 10.13 -14.78
N GLU A 124 6.59 10.07 -15.78
CA GLU A 124 7.58 9.01 -15.94
C GLU A 124 8.93 9.46 -15.42
N TYR A 125 9.47 8.72 -14.46
CA TYR A 125 10.82 8.90 -13.94
C TYR A 125 11.79 7.89 -14.55
N THR A 126 13.09 8.19 -14.49
CA THR A 126 14.15 7.24 -14.86
C THR A 126 14.18 6.04 -13.92
N ASP A 127 13.88 6.30 -12.65
CA ASP A 127 14.02 5.33 -11.56
C ASP A 127 12.80 5.36 -10.65
N VAL A 128 12.47 4.18 -10.11
CA VAL A 128 11.39 4.01 -9.12
C VAL A 128 11.64 4.86 -7.87
N THR A 129 12.90 5.09 -7.48
CA THR A 129 13.24 5.97 -6.34
C THR A 129 12.74 7.40 -6.53
N GLY A 130 12.79 7.93 -7.76
CA GLY A 130 12.27 9.26 -8.08
C GLY A 130 10.76 9.32 -7.87
N SER A 131 10.04 8.35 -8.44
CA SER A 131 8.59 8.23 -8.29
C SER A 131 8.17 8.07 -6.83
N THR A 132 8.87 7.30 -6.01
CA THR A 132 8.51 7.11 -4.59
C THR A 132 8.65 8.40 -3.79
N ARG A 133 9.71 9.18 -4.04
CA ARG A 133 9.89 10.49 -3.41
C ARG A 133 8.80 11.48 -3.86
N ALA A 134 8.51 11.51 -5.15
CA ALA A 134 7.46 12.35 -5.71
C ALA A 134 6.08 12.00 -5.15
N LYS A 135 5.72 10.70 -5.10
CA LYS A 135 4.48 10.23 -4.49
C LYS A 135 4.38 10.70 -3.05
N ALA A 136 5.42 10.50 -2.23
CA ALA A 136 5.42 10.90 -0.83
C ALA A 136 5.27 12.42 -0.63
N ALA A 137 5.78 13.25 -1.55
CA ALA A 137 5.72 14.70 -1.45
C ALA A 137 4.46 15.33 -2.04
N LEU A 138 3.90 14.71 -3.10
CA LEU A 138 2.74 15.23 -3.83
C LEU A 138 1.43 14.65 -3.30
N HIS A 139 1.42 13.40 -2.85
CA HIS A 139 0.21 12.78 -2.29
C HIS A 139 -0.27 13.52 -1.05
N GLY A 140 -1.54 13.93 -1.03
CA GLY A 140 -2.13 14.67 0.07
C GLY A 140 -1.84 16.18 0.06
N ARG A 141 -1.07 16.69 -0.91
CA ARG A 141 -0.83 18.12 -1.05
C ARG A 141 -2.07 18.82 -1.61
N LYS A 142 -2.29 20.07 -1.21
CA LYS A 142 -3.37 20.89 -1.76
C LYS A 142 -2.88 21.61 -3.03
N PHE A 143 -3.54 21.40 -4.17
CA PHE A 143 -3.27 22.07 -5.44
C PHE A 143 -4.58 22.64 -5.98
N ALA A 144 -4.59 23.93 -6.35
CA ALA A 144 -5.79 24.65 -6.80
C ALA A 144 -7.04 24.51 -5.90
N GLY A 145 -6.85 24.20 -4.60
CA GLY A 145 -7.95 23.96 -3.66
C GLY A 145 -8.30 22.49 -3.42
N ASN A 146 -7.85 21.58 -4.29
CA ASN A 146 -8.11 20.14 -4.25
C ASN A 146 -6.96 19.37 -3.58
N ILE A 147 -7.25 18.19 -3.04
CA ILE A 147 -6.24 17.32 -2.44
C ILE A 147 -5.73 16.36 -3.53
N VAL A 148 -4.45 16.52 -3.87
CA VAL A 148 -3.78 15.71 -4.88
C VAL A 148 -3.69 14.26 -4.43
N THR A 149 -4.16 13.35 -5.27
CA THR A 149 -3.99 11.91 -5.06
C THR A 149 -2.95 11.39 -6.04
N ALA A 150 -1.78 11.03 -5.53
CA ALA A 150 -0.72 10.37 -6.29
C ALA A 150 -0.77 8.85 -6.09
N ALA A 151 -0.81 8.10 -7.19
CA ALA A 151 -0.82 6.64 -7.22
C ALA A 151 0.21 6.10 -8.22
N TYR A 152 0.67 4.87 -8.05
CA TYR A 152 1.59 4.25 -9.02
C TYR A 152 0.81 3.80 -10.25
N TYR A 153 1.38 3.94 -11.43
CA TYR A 153 0.73 3.55 -12.67
C TYR A 153 1.51 2.42 -13.36
N PRO A 154 0.83 1.41 -13.93
CA PRO A 154 1.51 0.33 -14.66
C PRO A 154 2.28 0.86 -15.88
N GLU A 155 3.55 0.48 -16.00
CA GLU A 155 4.44 0.91 -17.10
C GLU A 155 3.95 0.42 -18.47
N ASP A 156 3.40 -0.79 -18.54
CA ASP A 156 2.85 -1.36 -19.77
C ASP A 156 1.68 -0.53 -20.29
N LYS A 157 0.79 -0.10 -19.38
CA LYS A 157 -0.38 0.73 -19.71
C LYS A 157 0.05 2.11 -20.20
N PHE A 158 1.00 2.72 -19.51
CA PHE A 158 1.56 4.01 -19.92
C PHE A 158 2.21 3.92 -21.30
N SER A 159 2.99 2.87 -21.55
CA SER A 159 3.68 2.63 -22.82
C SER A 159 2.70 2.33 -23.98
N MET A 160 1.54 1.75 -23.68
CA MET A 160 0.45 1.53 -24.64
C MET A 160 -0.40 2.77 -24.91
N GLY A 161 -0.21 3.86 -24.16
CA GLY A 161 -1.08 5.05 -24.22
C GLY A 161 -2.48 4.83 -23.65
N ASP A 162 -2.68 3.76 -22.88
CA ASP A 162 -3.91 3.55 -22.12
C ASP A 162 -3.79 4.36 -20.84
N TYR A 163 -4.41 5.54 -20.80
CA TYR A 163 -4.47 6.44 -19.64
C TYR A 163 -5.80 6.33 -18.87
N GLY A 164 -6.71 5.48 -19.37
CA GLY A 164 -8.01 5.22 -18.77
C GLY A 164 -7.96 4.25 -17.60
N ALA A 165 -6.93 3.39 -17.55
CA ALA A 165 -6.84 2.35 -16.54
C ALA A 165 -6.76 2.92 -15.10
N GLU A 166 -7.17 2.10 -14.13
CA GLU A 166 -6.99 2.40 -12.72
C GLU A 166 -5.51 2.40 -12.35
N ALA A 167 -5.08 3.46 -11.68
CA ALA A 167 -3.79 3.50 -11.03
C ALA A 167 -3.80 2.55 -9.82
N MET A 168 -2.65 1.98 -9.49
CA MET A 168 -2.47 1.15 -8.30
C MET A 168 -2.37 2.08 -7.08
N VAL A 169 -3.49 2.20 -6.35
CA VAL A 169 -3.61 3.04 -5.15
C VAL A 169 -3.14 2.29 -3.92
#